data_AF-A0A5J4PFZ4-F1
#
_entry.id   AF-A0A5J4PFZ4-F1
#
_cell.length_a   1.000
_cell.length_b   1.000
_cell.length_c   1.000
_cell.angle_alpha   90.00
_cell.angle_beta   90.00
_cell.angle_gamma   90.00
#
_symmetry.space_group_name_H-M   'P 1'
#
loop_
_entity.id
_entity.type
_entity.pdbx_description
1 polymer ?
#
loop_
_entity_poly.entity_id
_entity_poly.type
_entity_poly.pdbx_seq_one_letter_code
_entity_poly.pdbx_strand_id
1 'polypeptide(L)'
;NGNRFSYLLESNIRQYRKTNWNQLVKNTDFGLVVERNDLNNLEVLVLEVSAENSKNKIDEDILKYTIDKWFQEMNVARCAIYSSDLPANTKTRINNFLFST
;
A
#
# COMPACT_ATOMS: atom_id res chain seq x y z
N ASN A 1 -21.98 -3.79 0.37
CA ASN A 1 -21.15 -2.58 0.51
C ASN A 1 -20.18 -2.81 1.64
N GLY A 2 -19.05 -3.41 1.27
CA GLY A 2 -18.05 -3.98 2.16
C GLY A 2 -16.96 -2.98 2.55
N ASN A 3 -15.90 -3.47 3.18
CA ASN A 3 -14.80 -2.69 3.74
C ASN A 3 -13.88 -2.04 2.68
N ARG A 4 -14.47 -1.51 1.60
CA ARG A 4 -13.83 -0.81 0.49
C ARG A 4 -14.07 0.69 0.62
N PHE A 5 -13.01 1.47 0.54
CA PHE A 5 -13.05 2.92 0.78
C PHE A 5 -12.48 3.70 -0.41
N SER A 6 -12.94 4.93 -0.64
CA SER A 6 -12.36 5.81 -1.68
C SER A 6 -11.01 6.41 -1.24
N TYR A 7 -10.77 6.48 0.06
CA TYR A 7 -9.54 6.95 0.69
C TYR A 7 -9.39 6.29 2.06
N LEU A 8 -8.17 6.21 2.58
CA LEU A 8 -7.89 5.62 3.89
C LEU A 8 -7.87 6.71 4.97
N LEU A 9 -8.69 6.52 5.99
CA LEU A 9 -8.62 7.28 7.24
C LEU A 9 -8.17 6.38 8.38
N GLU A 10 -7.62 6.98 9.43
CA GLU A 10 -7.32 6.28 10.69
C GLU A 10 -8.54 5.52 11.21
N SER A 11 -9.73 6.11 11.12
CA SER A 11 -10.98 5.49 11.58
C SER A 11 -11.29 4.17 10.86
N ASN A 12 -10.86 4.00 9.61
CA ASN A 12 -11.03 2.77 8.85
C ASN A 12 -10.00 1.70 9.24
N ILE A 13 -8.76 2.13 9.54
CA ILE A 13 -7.60 1.26 9.84
C ILE A 13 -7.61 0.77 11.29
N ARG A 14 -8.09 1.60 12.23
CA ARG A 14 -7.96 1.35 13.68
C ARG A 14 -8.46 -0.03 14.14
N GLN A 15 -9.54 -0.53 13.56
CA GLN A 15 -10.10 -1.85 13.90
C GLN A 15 -9.21 -3.04 13.51
N TYR A 16 -8.27 -2.81 12.59
CA TYR A 16 -7.33 -3.81 12.07
C TYR A 16 -5.98 -3.81 12.79
N ARG A 17 -5.74 -2.90 13.75
CA ARG A 17 -4.51 -2.82 14.58
C ARG A 17 -4.38 -4.00 15.56
N LYS A 18 -4.24 -5.22 15.04
CA LYS A 18 -4.17 -6.48 15.78
C LYS A 18 -3.01 -7.32 15.28
N THR A 19 -2.52 -8.24 16.10
CA THR A 19 -1.42 -9.16 15.72
C THR A 19 -1.74 -9.96 14.46
N ASN A 20 -3.02 -10.29 14.24
CA ASN A 20 -3.50 -11.02 13.06
C ASN A 20 -4.09 -10.11 11.96
N TRP A 21 -3.67 -8.85 11.87
CA TRP A 21 -4.23 -7.85 10.94
C TRP A 21 -4.32 -8.39 9.50
N ASN A 22 -3.30 -9.08 9.00
CA ASN A 22 -3.23 -9.68 7.66
C ASN A 22 -4.45 -10.55 7.34
N GLN A 23 -4.79 -11.48 8.25
CA GLN A 23 -5.94 -12.35 8.06
C GLN A 23 -7.24 -11.55 8.13
N LEU A 24 -7.29 -10.57 9.04
CA LEU A 24 -8.48 -9.74 9.23
C LEU A 24 -8.77 -8.89 7.99
N VAL A 25 -7.77 -8.22 7.41
CA VAL A 25 -7.95 -7.40 6.20
C VAL A 25 -8.32 -8.24 4.97
N LYS A 26 -7.84 -9.48 4.89
CA LYS A 26 -8.22 -10.42 3.82
C LYS A 26 -9.67 -10.90 3.97
N ASN A 27 -10.03 -11.38 5.16
CA ASN A 27 -11.35 -11.97 5.40
C ASN A 27 -12.49 -10.96 5.33
N THR A 28 -12.20 -9.69 5.60
CA THR A 28 -13.18 -8.59 5.58
C THR A 28 -13.24 -7.88 4.24
N ASP A 29 -12.40 -8.29 3.28
CA ASP A 29 -12.18 -7.57 2.03
C ASP A 29 -11.86 -6.08 2.22
N PHE A 30 -11.00 -5.78 3.21
CA PHE A 30 -10.54 -4.42 3.45
C PHE A 30 -9.70 -3.93 2.26
N GLY A 31 -9.96 -2.73 1.77
CA GLY A 31 -9.17 -2.14 0.70
C GLY A 31 -9.72 -0.82 0.15
N LEU A 32 -9.17 -0.42 -0.99
CA LEU A 32 -9.68 0.70 -1.77
C LEU A 32 -10.67 0.24 -2.82
N VAL A 33 -11.54 1.16 -3.27
CA VAL A 33 -12.43 0.95 -4.41
C VAL A 33 -11.60 0.86 -5.69
N VAL A 34 -11.93 -0.11 -6.54
CA VAL A 34 -11.29 -0.34 -7.84
C VAL A 34 -12.31 -0.07 -8.94
N GLU A 35 -12.05 0.91 -9.79
CA GLU A 35 -12.96 1.32 -10.87
C GLU A 35 -12.51 0.87 -12.26
N ARG A 36 -11.26 0.37 -12.37
CA ARG A 36 -10.65 -0.08 -13.63
C ARG A 36 -9.63 -1.19 -13.40
N ASN A 37 -9.32 -1.94 -14.43
CA ASN A 37 -8.40 -3.09 -14.37
C ASN A 37 -7.56 -3.27 -15.65
N ASP A 38 -7.31 -2.18 -16.37
CA ASP A 38 -6.66 -2.16 -17.68
C ASP A 38 -5.24 -1.55 -17.62
N LEU A 39 -4.61 -1.48 -16.45
CA LEU A 39 -3.33 -0.80 -16.23
C LEU A 39 -2.09 -1.68 -16.47
N ASN A 40 -2.19 -2.70 -17.32
CA ASN A 40 -1.11 -3.68 -17.59
C ASN A 40 0.17 -3.06 -18.19
N ASN A 41 0.11 -1.81 -18.65
CA ASN A 41 1.25 -1.07 -19.19
C ASN A 41 1.76 0.03 -18.24
N LEU A 42 1.26 0.07 -17.00
CA LEU A 42 1.68 1.02 -15.98
C LEU A 42 2.65 0.35 -15.00
N GLU A 43 3.75 1.04 -14.71
CA GLU A 43 4.62 0.73 -13.58
C GLU A 43 4.52 1.85 -12.54
N VAL A 44 4.49 1.50 -11.25
CA VAL A 44 4.30 2.46 -10.15
C VAL A 44 5.35 2.28 -9.06
N LEU A 45 5.97 3.38 -8.66
CA LEU A 45 6.84 3.47 -7.48
C LEU A 45 6.18 4.40 -6.44
N VAL A 46 5.91 3.87 -5.24
CA VAL A 46 5.43 4.65 -4.10
C VAL A 46 6.55 4.74 -3.07
N LEU A 47 6.87 5.96 -2.67
CA LEU A 47 7.94 6.28 -1.74
C LEU A 47 7.38 6.96 -0.49
N GLU A 48 8.16 6.95 0.58
CA GLU A 48 7.86 7.70 1.80
C GLU A 48 6.52 7.32 2.45
N VAL A 49 6.16 6.03 2.40
CA VAL A 49 4.99 5.54 3.14
C VAL A 49 5.32 5.51 4.64
N SER A 50 4.51 6.15 5.45
CA SER A 50 4.69 6.18 6.90
C SER A 50 3.35 6.16 7.62
N ALA A 51 3.31 5.57 8.81
CA ALA A 51 2.20 5.76 9.74
C ALA A 51 2.18 7.20 10.27
N GLU A 52 0.99 7.77 10.44
CA GLU A 52 0.81 9.08 11.10
C GLU A 52 1.35 9.05 12.54
N ASN A 53 1.12 7.94 13.24
CA ASN A 53 1.68 7.70 14.56
C ASN A 53 2.86 6.72 14.49
N SER A 54 4.07 7.21 14.75
CA SER A 54 5.31 6.42 14.72
C SER A 54 5.36 5.24 15.70
N LYS A 55 4.47 5.21 16.70
CA LYS A 55 4.34 4.07 17.64
C LYS A 55 3.52 2.91 17.06
N ASN A 56 2.76 3.15 15.99
CA ASN A 56 1.84 2.18 15.40
C ASN A 56 2.37 1.67 14.05
N LYS A 57 3.47 0.91 14.08
CA LYS A 57 4.08 0.34 12.85
C LYS A 57 3.13 -0.55 12.04
N ILE A 58 2.13 -1.15 12.70
CA ILE A 58 1.08 -1.95 12.05
C ILE A 58 0.30 -1.11 11.01
N ASP A 59 0.11 0.19 11.23
CA ASP A 59 -0.60 1.03 10.27
C ASP A 59 0.16 1.14 8.96
N GLU A 60 1.49 1.25 9.02
CA GLU A 60 2.33 1.31 7.83
C GLU A 60 2.26 0.00 7.04
N ASP A 61 2.27 -1.15 7.73
CA ASP A 61 2.09 -2.46 7.10
C ASP A 61 0.72 -2.58 6.41
N ILE A 62 -0.35 -2.11 7.08
CA ILE A 62 -1.70 -2.10 6.52
C ILE A 62 -1.78 -1.17 5.30
N LEU A 63 -1.20 0.04 5.38
CA LEU A 63 -1.16 0.99 4.27
C LEU A 63 -0.48 0.39 3.04
N LYS A 64 0.72 -0.19 3.21
CA LYS A 64 1.46 -0.82 2.12
C LYS A 64 0.67 -1.96 1.50
N TYR A 65 0.09 -2.83 2.32
CA TYR A 65 -0.77 -3.92 1.85
C TYR A 65 -1.97 -3.40 1.05
N THR A 66 -2.65 -2.37 1.54
CA THR A 66 -3.84 -1.84 0.88
C THR A 66 -3.51 -1.16 -0.46
N ILE A 67 -2.42 -0.40 -0.52
CA ILE A 67 -1.95 0.22 -1.77
C ILE A 67 -1.51 -0.85 -2.77
N ASP A 68 -0.76 -1.88 -2.33
CA ASP A 68 -0.33 -3.00 -3.18
C ASP A 68 -1.52 -3.76 -3.75
N LYS A 69 -2.47 -4.15 -2.89
CA LYS A 69 -3.72 -4.81 -3.29
C LYS A 69 -4.49 -3.98 -4.32
N TRP A 70 -4.57 -2.66 -4.13
CA TRP A 70 -5.27 -1.76 -5.05
C TRP A 70 -4.61 -1.74 -6.44
N PHE A 71 -3.28 -1.66 -6.52
CA PHE A 71 -2.57 -1.73 -7.79
C PHE A 71 -2.66 -3.11 -8.46
N GLN A 72 -2.62 -4.20 -7.68
CA GLN A 72 -2.82 -5.55 -8.18
C GLN A 72 -4.21 -5.72 -8.79
N GLU A 73 -5.26 -5.26 -8.12
CA GLU A 73 -6.64 -5.34 -8.61
C GLU A 73 -6.88 -4.44 -9.85
N MET A 74 -6.09 -3.38 -10.03
CA MET A 74 -6.09 -2.57 -11.26
C MET A 74 -5.23 -3.16 -12.40
N ASN A 75 -4.60 -4.31 -12.20
CA ASN A 75 -3.66 -4.96 -13.11
C ASN A 75 -2.44 -4.10 -13.47
N VAL A 76 -1.85 -3.36 -12.51
CA VAL A 76 -0.57 -2.66 -12.72
C VAL A 76 0.55 -3.67 -12.97
N ALA A 77 1.36 -3.46 -14.00
CA ALA A 77 2.40 -4.42 -14.42
C ALA A 77 3.49 -4.63 -13.37
N ARG A 78 3.92 -3.54 -12.72
CA ARG A 78 4.95 -3.57 -11.69
C ARG A 78 4.67 -2.50 -10.65
N CYS A 79 4.71 -2.88 -9.37
CA CYS A 79 4.62 -1.96 -8.26
C CYS A 79 5.76 -2.17 -7.27
N ALA A 80 6.33 -1.08 -6.75
CA ALA A 80 7.23 -1.11 -5.61
C ALA A 80 6.80 -0.06 -4.58
N ILE A 81 6.68 -0.47 -3.32
CA ILE A 81 6.18 0.38 -2.23
C ILE A 81 7.19 0.39 -1.09
N TYR A 82 7.70 1.57 -0.80
CA TYR A 82 8.74 1.74 0.20
C TYR A 82 8.32 2.68 1.34
N SER A 83 8.68 2.26 2.54
CA SER A 83 8.54 3.06 3.74
C SER A 83 9.48 4.27 3.73
N SER A 84 9.13 5.31 4.46
CA SER A 84 10.04 6.44 4.71
C SER A 84 11.36 6.00 5.31
N ASP A 85 12.45 6.58 4.81
CA ASP A 85 13.82 6.20 5.14
C ASP A 85 14.79 7.37 4.91
N LEU A 86 16.09 7.15 5.10
CA LEU A 86 17.13 8.13 4.79
C LEU A 86 17.08 8.53 3.30
N PRO A 87 17.26 9.82 2.96
CA PRO A 87 17.19 10.30 1.57
C PRO A 87 18.11 9.57 0.59
N ALA A 88 19.28 9.11 1.05
CA ALA A 88 20.22 8.33 0.26
C ALA A 88 19.60 7.01 -0.25
N ASN A 89 18.76 6.37 0.57
CA ASN A 89 18.06 5.13 0.19
C ASN A 89 16.96 5.42 -0.83
N THR A 90 16.26 6.55 -0.72
CA THR A 90 15.23 6.98 -1.67
C THR A 90 15.80 7.17 -3.07
N LYS A 91 16.97 7.83 -3.20
CA LYS A 91 17.67 7.95 -4.50
C LYS A 91 18.03 6.58 -5.10
N THR A 92 18.56 5.68 -4.27
CA THR A 92 18.91 4.32 -4.70
C THR A 92 17.68 3.53 -5.15
N ARG A 93 16.56 3.64 -4.42
CA ARG A 93 15.28 2.98 -4.78
C ARG A 93 14.73 3.47 -6.11
N ILE A 94 14.77 4.78 -6.37
CA ILE A 94 14.35 5.36 -7.66
C ILE A 94 15.21 4.80 -8.80
N ASN A 95 16.54 4.85 -8.65
CA ASN A 95 17.45 4.34 -9.67
C ASN A 95 17.23 2.85 -9.93
N ASN A 96 17.09 2.05 -8.87
CA ASN A 96 16.84 0.62 -9.01
C ASN A 96 15.49 0.37 -9.69
N PHE A 97 14.45 1.12 -9.37
CA PHE A 97 13.15 0.94 -10.02
C PHE A 97 13.23 1.23 -11.52
N LEU A 98 13.85 2.34 -11.93
CA LEU A 98 13.93 2.76 -13.33
C LEU A 98 14.89 1.92 -14.18
N PHE A 99 15.98 1.42 -13.60
CA PHE A 99 17.08 0.82 -14.37
C PHE A 99 17.35 -0.65 -14.06
N SER A 100 16.71 -1.24 -13.05
CA SER A 100 16.76 -2.69 -12.85
C SER A 100 15.67 -3.34 -13.69
N THR A 101 16.06 -3.91 -14.83
CA THR A 101 15.29 -4.87 -15.62
C THR A 101 15.42 -6.26 -15.05
#